data_AF-A0A067LEG5-F1
#
_entry.id   AF-A0A067LEG5-F1
#
_cell.length_a   1.000
_cell.length_b   1.000
_cell.length_c   1.000
_cell.angle_alpha   90.00
_cell.angle_beta   90.00
_cell.angle_gamma   90.00
#
_symmetry.space_group_name_H-M   'P 1'
#
loop_
_entity.id
_entity.type
_entity.pdbx_description
1 polymer ?
#
loop_
_entity_poly.entity_id
_entity_poly.type
_entity_poly.pdbx_seq_one_letter_code
_entity_poly.pdbx_strand_id
1 'polypeptide(L)'
;MHPPLTLHRHPMCAEFQKCHLDHPIGKFFGECTDLKIKLDRCFREEKAVKRKANFEQSKKLRERLQALRREAAEGSPEEKNFV
;
A
#
# COMPACT_ATOMS: atom_id res chain seq x y z
N MET A 1 -5.07 6.36 -9.47
CA MET A 1 -5.33 6.58 -8.03
C MET A 1 -4.03 6.70 -7.27
N HIS A 2 -3.61 7.94 -6.97
CA HIS A 2 -2.47 8.23 -6.10
C HIS A 2 -3.01 8.32 -4.65
N PRO A 3 -2.45 7.55 -3.70
CA PRO A 3 -2.83 7.64 -2.29
C PRO A 3 -2.46 9.04 -1.75
N PRO A 4 -3.29 9.67 -0.90
CA PRO A 4 -2.99 10.99 -0.39
C PRO A 4 -1.63 11.00 0.31
N LEU A 5 -0.77 11.93 -0.11
CA LEU A 5 0.56 12.19 0.46
C LEU A 5 0.37 12.64 1.90
N THR A 6 0.30 11.69 2.81
CA THR A 6 0.30 11.99 4.23
C THR A 6 1.72 12.41 4.60
N LEU A 7 1.89 13.70 4.90
CA LEU A 7 3.17 14.38 5.17
C LEU A 7 4.05 13.63 6.18
N HIS A 8 3.43 12.87 7.10
CA HIS A 8 4.07 12.17 8.20
C HIS A 8 5.03 11.03 7.80
N ARG A 9 4.99 10.53 6.56
CA ARG A 9 5.81 9.39 6.14
C ARG A 9 6.97 9.71 5.21
N HIS A 10 7.03 10.93 4.66
CA HIS A 10 8.00 11.28 3.62
C HIS A 10 8.57 12.69 3.82
N PRO A 11 9.82 12.83 4.31
CA PRO A 11 10.46 14.14 4.49
C PRO A 11 10.57 14.92 3.18
N MET A 12 10.72 14.22 2.04
CA MET A 12 10.76 14.83 0.70
C MET A 12 9.43 15.46 0.27
N CYS A 13 8.31 15.10 0.91
CA CYS A 13 7.02 15.73 0.63
C CYS A 13 6.92 17.14 1.22
N ALA A 14 7.67 17.43 2.29
CA ALA A 14 7.74 18.76 2.87
C ALA A 14 8.44 19.76 1.94
N GLU A 15 9.48 19.31 1.23
CA GLU A 15 10.21 20.13 0.25
C GLU A 15 9.36 20.46 -0.98
N PHE A 16 8.58 19.49 -1.46
CA PHE A 16 7.63 19.72 -2.56
C PHE A 16 6.52 20.71 -2.18
N GLN A 17 6.01 20.63 -0.95
CA GLN A 17 5.03 21.59 -0.44
C GLN A 17 5.61 23.00 -0.31
N LYS A 18 6.86 23.14 0.17
CA LYS A 18 7.56 24.43 0.20
C LYS A 18 7.70 25.03 -1.21
N CYS A 19 8.12 24.23 -2.20
CA CYS A 19 8.20 24.71 -3.59
C CYS A 19 6.85 25.21 -4.12
N HIS A 20 5.75 24.52 -3.78
CA HIS A 20 4.40 24.95 -4.15
C HIS A 20 3.91 26.23 -3.43
N LEU A 21 4.42 26.50 -2.23
CA LEU A 21 4.11 27.72 -1.46
C LEU A 21 4.95 28.90 -1.94
N ASP A 22 6.23 28.67 -2.23
CA ASP A 22 7.17 29.69 -2.69
C ASP A 22 6.89 30.11 -4.14
N HIS A 23 6.42 29.17 -4.98
CA HIS A 23 6.16 29.39 -6.41
C HIS A 23 4.69 29.11 -6.79
N PRO A 24 3.73 29.94 -6.36
CA PRO A 24 2.31 29.73 -6.64
C PRO A 24 1.99 29.80 -8.14
N ILE A 25 2.73 30.61 -8.91
CA ILE A 25 2.61 30.73 -10.37
C ILE A 25 3.53 29.71 -11.07
N GLY A 26 4.75 29.53 -10.56
CA GLY A 26 5.76 28.60 -11.10
C GLY A 26 5.35 27.12 -11.08
N LYS A 27 4.39 26.75 -10.23
CA LYS A 27 3.69 25.46 -10.27
C LYS A 27 3.12 25.12 -11.65
N PHE A 28 2.62 26.13 -12.39
CA PHE A 28 2.05 25.93 -13.73
C PHE A 28 3.12 25.86 -14.82
N PHE A 29 4.29 26.45 -14.59
CA PHE A 29 5.43 26.45 -15.51
C PHE A 29 6.40 25.28 -15.29
N GLY A 30 6.16 24.48 -14.24
CA GLY A 30 6.90 23.26 -13.99
C GLY A 30 8.18 23.41 -13.17
N GLU A 31 8.38 24.54 -12.47
CA GLU A 31 9.55 24.75 -11.60
C GLU A 31 9.70 23.66 -10.52
N CYS A 32 8.58 23.13 -10.03
CA CYS A 32 8.58 22.05 -9.03
C CYS A 32 8.54 20.62 -9.65
N THR A 33 8.66 20.47 -10.97
CA THR A 33 8.50 19.18 -11.67
C THR A 33 9.60 18.19 -11.30
N ASP A 34 10.85 18.64 -11.13
CA ASP A 34 11.95 17.76 -10.76
C ASP A 34 11.77 17.16 -9.36
N LEU A 35 11.30 17.96 -8.41
CA LEU A 35 10.95 17.47 -7.07
C LEU A 35 9.80 16.46 -7.14
N LYS A 36 8.78 16.74 -7.97
CA LYS A 36 7.66 15.82 -8.20
C LYS A 36 8.12 14.48 -8.77
N ILE A 37 9.01 14.47 -9.76
CA ILE A 37 9.52 13.24 -10.39
C ILE A 37 10.27 12.37 -9.38
N LYS A 38 11.14 12.98 -8.57
CA LYS A 38 11.88 12.27 -7.51
C LYS A 38 10.92 11.67 -6.47
N LEU A 39 9.92 12.44 -6.07
CA LEU A 39 8.90 12.01 -5.13
C LEU A 39 8.07 10.84 -5.68
N ASP A 40 7.60 10.94 -6.92
CA ASP A 40 6.84 9.87 -7.60
C ASP A 40 7.66 8.58 -7.74
N ARG A 41 8.96 8.69 -8.02
CA ARG A 41 9.86 7.54 -8.06
C ARG A 41 9.94 6.84 -6.70
N CYS A 42 10.14 7.61 -5.64
CA CYS A 42 10.18 7.07 -4.27
C CYS A 42 8.88 6.33 -3.93
N PHE A 43 7.72 6.89 -4.26
CA PHE A 43 6.44 6.23 -4.03
C PHE A 43 6.24 4.95 -4.82
N ARG A 44 6.72 4.90 -6.06
CA ARG A 44 6.65 3.69 -6.88
C ARG A 44 7.48 2.57 -6.27
N GLU A 45 8.69 2.89 -5.80
CA GLU A 45 9.59 1.93 -5.15
C GLU A 45 8.98 1.42 -3.83
N GLU A 46 8.50 2.31 -2.96
CA GLU A 46 7.87 1.91 -1.70
C GLU A 46 6.61 1.07 -1.91
N LYS A 47 5.78 1.45 -2.90
CA LYS A 47 4.59 0.68 -3.27
C LYS A 47 4.95 -0.70 -3.81
N ALA A 48 6.03 -0.83 -4.57
CA ALA A 48 6.51 -2.12 -5.07
C ALA A 48 6.94 -3.03 -3.92
N VAL A 49 7.70 -2.50 -2.96
CA VAL A 49 8.14 -3.24 -1.76
C VAL A 49 6.93 -3.70 -0.94
N LYS A 50 6.02 -2.79 -0.61
CA LYS A 50 4.80 -3.10 0.15
C LYS A 50 3.91 -4.12 -0.57
N ARG A 51 3.77 -4.01 -1.88
CA ARG A 51 2.97 -4.96 -2.68
C ARG A 51 3.55 -6.37 -2.59
N LYS A 52 4.88 -6.53 -2.65
CA LYS A 52 5.53 -7.83 -2.51
C LYS A 52 5.30 -8.43 -1.13
N ALA A 53 5.51 -7.64 -0.07
CA ALA A 53 5.26 -8.08 1.30
C ALA A 53 3.79 -8.49 1.54
N ASN A 54 2.83 -7.67 1.07
CA ASN A 54 1.40 -7.98 1.18
C ASN A 54 1.02 -9.23 0.36
N PHE A 55 1.66 -9.46 -0.78
CA PHE A 55 1.42 -10.66 -1.57
C PHE A 55 1.87 -11.92 -0.83
N GLU A 56 3.04 -11.92 -0.22
CA GLU A 56 3.53 -13.04 0.58
C GLU A 56 2.66 -13.30 1.81
N GLN A 57 2.24 -12.25 2.51
CA GLN A 57 1.33 -12.36 3.65
C GLN A 57 -0.05 -12.90 3.25
N SER A 58 -0.61 -12.41 2.15
CA SER A 58 -1.92 -12.87 1.67
C SER A 58 -1.87 -14.32 1.18
N LYS A 59 -0.77 -14.76 0.57
CA LYS A 59 -0.57 -16.18 0.21
C LYS A 59 -0.57 -17.08 1.45
N LYS A 60 0.23 -16.74 2.47
CA LYS A 60 0.28 -17.48 3.74
C LYS A 60 -1.08 -17.53 4.44
N LEU A 61 -1.80 -16.41 4.46
CA LEU A 61 -3.14 -16.35 5.05
C LEU A 61 -4.12 -17.24 4.28
N ARG A 62 -4.09 -17.18 2.94
CA ARG A 62 -4.97 -17.99 2.09
C ARG A 62 -4.72 -19.49 2.26
N GLU A 63 -3.46 -19.91 2.36
CA GLU A 63 -3.08 -21.30 2.62
C GLU A 63 -3.61 -21.79 3.98
N ARG A 64 -3.44 -20.99 5.04
CA ARG A 64 -3.98 -21.30 6.38
C ARG A 64 -5.50 -21.42 6.37
N LEU A 65 -6.20 -20.48 5.74
CA LEU A 65 -7.66 -20.51 5.65
C LEU A 65 -8.16 -21.72 4.84
N GLN A 66 -7.42 -22.13 3.81
CA GLN A 66 -7.77 -23.31 3.02
C GLN A 66 -7.57 -24.60 3.82
N ALA A 67 -6.51 -24.72 4.61
CA ALA A 67 -6.28 -25.86 5.50
C ALA A 67 -7.41 -25.99 6.53
N LEU A 68 -7.71 -24.90 7.25
CA LEU A 68 -8.82 -24.87 8.23
C LEU A 68 -10.17 -25.24 7.59
N ARG A 69 -10.44 -24.78 6.36
CA ARG A 69 -11.67 -25.14 5.64
C ARG A 69 -11.74 -26.63 5.29
N ARG A 70 -10.61 -27.26 4.94
CA ARG A 70 -10.55 -28.70 4.65
C ARG A 70 -10.76 -29.51 5.92
N GLU A 71 -10.07 -29.15 7.00
CA GLU A 71 -10.24 -29.78 8.32
C GLU A 71 -11.70 -29.69 8.79
N ALA A 72 -12.34 -28.53 8.64
CA ALA A 72 -13.76 -28.37 8.99
C ALA A 72 -14.73 -29.18 8.09
N ALA A 73 -14.37 -29.42 6.83
CA ALA A 73 -15.16 -30.25 5.92
C ALA A 73 -15.01 -31.75 6.24
N GLU A 74 -13.78 -32.19 6.54
CA GLU A 74 -13.43 -33.56 6.92
C GLU A 74 -13.92 -33.93 8.33
N GLY A 75 -13.99 -32.97 9.25
CA GLY A 75 -14.54 -33.14 10.60
C GLY A 75 -16.08 -33.20 10.69
N SER A 76 -16.82 -33.21 9.57
CA SER A 76 -18.28 -33.12 9.54
C SER A 76 -19.08 -34.42 9.25
N PRO A 77 -18.77 -35.59 9.86
CA PRO A 77 -19.80 -36.63 10.07
C PRO A 77 -20.36 -36.73 11.49
N GLU A 78 -19.66 -36.30 12.55
CA GLU A 78 -20.01 -36.75 13.92
C GLU A 78 -20.73 -35.72 14.81
N GLU A 79 -20.69 -34.42 14.51
CA GLU A 79 -21.32 -33.38 15.34
C GLU A 79 -22.76 -32.98 14.93
N LYS A 80 -23.39 -33.74 14.02
CA LYS A 80 -24.81 -33.53 13.64
C LYS A 80 -25.80 -34.44 14.37
N ASN A 81 -25.35 -35.22 15.37
CA ASN A 81 -26.22 -36.08 16.18
C ASN A 81 -26.56 -35.52 17.57
N PHE A 82 -26.36 -34.22 17.82
CA PHE A 82 -26.83 -33.60 19.06
C PHE A 82 -27.20 -32.13 18.85
N VAL A 83 -28.44 -31.89 18.42
CA VAL A 83 -29.39 -30.83 18.83
C VAL A 83 -30.63 -30.91 17.94
#